data_AF-A0AB37UQB7-F1
#
_entry.id   AF-A0AB37UQB7-F1
#
_cell.length_a   1.000
_cell.length_b   1.000
_cell.length_c   1.000
_cell.angle_alpha   90.00
_cell.angle_beta   90.00
_cell.angle_gamma   90.00
#
_symmetry.space_group_name_H-M   'P 1'
#
loop_
_entity.id
_entity.type
_entity.pdbx_description
1 polymer ?
#
loop_
_entity_poly.entity_id
_entity_poly.type
_entity_poly.pdbx_seq_one_letter_code
_entity_poly.pdbx_strand_id
1 'polypeptide(L)'
;MNLTRLKWTKNVKNQDGRYWAYKDKTEYIEPAENIFGLNWKYNQYENTCKPQKDDFIILRQHARVTHVVRVIDNELYKELTAKEFSFYRMVKTVWIANDGTIRQLTSKFSVKKSFFREMEKLST
;
A
#
# COMPACT_ATOMS: atom_id res chain seq x y z
N MET A 1 6.13 15.44 -6.39
CA MET A 1 6.47 14.02 -6.64
C MET A 1 6.03 13.72 -8.07
N ASN A 2 6.79 12.99 -8.88
CA ASN A 2 6.33 12.69 -10.24
C ASN A 2 5.28 11.57 -10.21
N LEU A 3 4.01 11.92 -10.44
CA LEU A 3 2.87 10.98 -10.40
C LEU A 3 2.49 10.43 -11.77
N THR A 4 3.28 10.62 -12.83
CA THR A 4 2.99 10.08 -14.18
C THR A 4 2.83 8.56 -14.21
N ARG A 5 3.35 7.87 -13.19
CA ARG A 5 3.24 6.42 -13.03
C ARG A 5 2.13 5.97 -12.07
N LEU A 6 1.26 6.89 -11.64
CA LEU A 6 0.07 6.56 -10.85
C LEU A 6 -1.01 6.00 -11.77
N LYS A 7 -1.08 4.67 -11.85
CA LYS A 7 -1.94 3.94 -12.79
C LYS A 7 -2.97 3.06 -12.08
N TRP A 8 -2.76 2.79 -10.79
CA TRP A 8 -3.47 1.72 -10.10
C TRP A 8 -4.18 2.21 -8.85
N THR A 9 -5.30 1.57 -8.56
CA THR A 9 -5.97 1.70 -7.27
C THR A 9 -6.33 0.33 -6.74
N LYS A 10 -6.24 0.18 -5.42
CA LYS A 10 -6.60 -1.06 -4.74
C LYS A 10 -7.42 -0.76 -3.50
N ASN A 11 -8.53 -1.47 -3.36
CA ASN A 11 -9.28 -1.47 -2.12
C ASN A 11 -8.66 -2.48 -1.17
N VAL A 12 -8.30 -2.04 0.04
CA VAL A 12 -7.66 -2.86 1.07
C VAL A 12 -8.69 -3.14 2.16
N LYS A 13 -8.93 -4.41 2.46
CA LYS A 13 -9.77 -4.84 3.59
C LYS A 13 -8.88 -5.29 4.74
N ASN A 14 -9.33 -5.08 5.97
CA ASN A 14 -8.65 -5.63 7.15
C ASN A 14 -8.76 -7.17 7.09
N GLN A 15 -7.64 -7.85 7.26
CA GLN A 15 -7.62 -9.29 7.53
C GLN A 15 -7.87 -9.47 9.03
N ASP A 16 -8.88 -10.24 9.40
CA ASP A 16 -9.13 -10.73 10.76
C ASP A 16 -9.32 -9.67 11.86
N GLY A 17 -9.90 -8.51 11.51
CA GLY A 17 -10.19 -7.45 12.48
C GLY A 17 -8.94 -6.74 13.05
N ARG A 18 -7.74 -7.13 12.61
CA ARG A 18 -6.51 -6.39 12.90
C ARG A 18 -6.45 -5.15 12.00
N TYR A 19 -5.96 -4.07 12.58
CA TYR A 19 -5.80 -2.80 11.89
C TYR A 19 -4.68 -2.94 10.85
N TRP A 20 -5.08 -2.96 9.58
CA TRP A 20 -4.28 -3.10 8.34
C TRP A 20 -3.98 -4.50 7.81
N ALA A 21 -3.77 -4.54 6.49
CA ALA A 21 -3.31 -5.67 5.69
C ALA A 21 -1.79 -5.93 5.79
N TYR A 22 -1.15 -5.45 6.85
CA TYR A 22 0.24 -5.77 7.16
C TYR A 22 0.25 -6.99 8.08
N LYS A 23 0.94 -8.06 7.69
CA LYS A 23 1.33 -9.13 8.62
C LYS A 23 2.25 -8.53 9.68
N ASP A 24 2.25 -9.08 10.89
CA ASP A 24 2.92 -8.51 12.07
C ASP A 24 4.35 -7.99 11.77
N LYS A 25 4.70 -6.85 12.39
CA LYS A 25 5.90 -6.03 12.09
C LYS A 25 7.24 -6.78 12.14
N THR A 26 7.24 -7.99 12.65
CA THR A 26 8.41 -8.85 12.83
C THR A 26 8.80 -9.62 11.57
N GLU A 27 7.92 -9.72 10.55
CA GLU A 27 8.14 -10.64 9.43
C GLU A 27 8.67 -9.97 8.14
N TYR A 28 8.40 -8.68 7.88
CA TYR A 28 8.75 -8.07 6.57
C TYR A 28 9.07 -6.56 6.58
N ILE A 29 9.43 -5.98 7.71
CA ILE A 29 9.60 -4.53 7.80
C ILE A 29 11.01 -4.22 8.28
N GLU A 30 11.86 -3.72 7.38
CA GLU A 30 12.85 -2.74 7.80
C GLU A 30 12.08 -1.45 8.16
N PRO A 31 11.93 -1.09 9.46
CA PRO A 31 11.05 0.01 9.87
C PRO A 31 11.52 1.36 9.34
N ALA A 32 12.77 1.44 8.89
CA ALA A 32 13.35 2.62 8.26
C ALA A 32 12.87 2.83 6.82
N GLU A 33 12.46 1.77 6.12
CA GLU A 33 12.27 1.76 4.66
C GLU A 33 10.78 1.81 4.23
N ASN A 34 9.85 1.46 5.12
CA ASN A 34 8.40 1.37 4.83
C ASN A 34 8.06 0.46 3.65
N ILE A 35 8.73 -0.69 3.56
CA ILE A 35 8.52 -1.71 2.54
C ILE A 35 7.65 -2.84 3.11
N PHE A 36 6.72 -3.37 2.31
CA PHE A 36 5.86 -4.49 2.71
C PHE A 36 5.29 -5.24 1.50
N GLY A 37 4.79 -6.47 1.75
CA GLY A 37 4.04 -7.26 0.77
C GLY A 37 2.58 -6.83 0.69
N LEU A 38 2.16 -6.28 -0.46
CA LEU A 38 0.77 -5.92 -0.70
C LEU A 38 0.01 -7.15 -1.22
N ASN A 39 -0.94 -7.70 -0.45
CA ASN A 39 -1.60 -8.97 -0.74
C ASN A 39 -2.86 -8.87 -1.62
N TRP A 40 -3.02 -9.76 -2.59
CA TRP A 40 -4.23 -9.97 -3.40
C TRP A 40 -4.88 -11.31 -3.08
N LYS A 41 -6.19 -11.41 -3.35
CA LYS A 41 -6.90 -12.68 -3.27
C LYS A 41 -6.43 -13.66 -4.33
N TYR A 42 -6.53 -14.96 -4.07
CA TYR A 42 -6.11 -16.01 -5.00
C TYR A 42 -6.76 -15.87 -6.40
N ASN A 43 -8.04 -15.46 -6.46
CA ASN A 43 -8.78 -15.27 -7.70
C ASN A 43 -8.46 -13.95 -8.42
N GLN A 44 -7.52 -13.16 -7.91
CA GLN A 44 -7.08 -11.90 -8.51
C GLN A 44 -5.66 -11.98 -9.08
N TYR A 45 -5.16 -13.19 -9.35
CA TYR A 45 -3.83 -13.42 -9.94
C TYR A 45 -3.50 -12.44 -11.08
N GLU A 46 -4.40 -12.33 -12.08
CA GLU A 46 -4.21 -11.42 -13.21
C GLU A 46 -4.03 -9.96 -12.79
N ASN A 47 -4.77 -9.50 -11.77
CA ASN A 47 -4.65 -8.14 -11.27
C ASN A 47 -3.35 -7.92 -10.49
N THR A 48 -2.76 -8.96 -9.91
CA THR A 48 -1.47 -8.90 -9.22
C THR A 48 -0.30 -8.78 -10.20
N CYS A 49 -0.45 -9.30 -11.42
CA CYS A 49 0.56 -9.23 -12.48
C CYS A 49 0.59 -7.88 -13.20
N LYS A 50 -0.49 -7.09 -13.15
CA LYS A 50 -0.60 -5.82 -13.89
C LYS A 50 0.37 -4.72 -13.44
N PRO A 51 0.57 -4.47 -12.13
CA PRO A 51 1.48 -3.41 -11.71
C PRO A 51 2.93 -3.73 -12.08
N GLN A 52 3.63 -2.73 -12.63
CA GLN A 52 5.04 -2.84 -12.96
C GLN A 52 5.90 -2.10 -11.92
N LYS A 53 7.18 -2.46 -11.85
CA LYS A 53 8.19 -1.75 -11.08
C LYS A 53 8.08 -0.25 -11.33
N ASP A 54 8.10 0.53 -10.25
CA ASP A 54 7.97 1.98 -10.20
C ASP A 54 6.59 2.55 -10.52
N ASP A 55 5.58 1.71 -10.76
CA ASP A 55 4.20 2.17 -10.77
C ASP A 55 3.75 2.55 -9.35
N PHE A 56 2.86 3.53 -9.27
CA PHE A 56 2.22 3.92 -8.03
C PHE A 56 0.82 3.34 -7.93
N ILE A 57 0.44 2.93 -6.71
CA ILE A 57 -0.86 2.37 -6.38
C ILE A 57 -1.47 3.21 -5.25
N ILE A 58 -2.69 3.70 -5.48
CA ILE A 58 -3.53 4.28 -4.42
C ILE A 58 -4.15 3.14 -3.62
N LEU A 59 -3.92 3.14 -2.30
CA LEU A 59 -4.63 2.24 -1.40
C LEU A 59 -5.84 2.95 -0.80
N ARG A 60 -7.00 2.31 -0.91
CA ARG A 60 -8.27 2.82 -0.37
C ARG A 60 -8.82 1.90 0.69
N GLN A 61 -9.39 2.47 1.74
CA GLN A 61 -10.16 1.76 2.78
C GLN A 61 -11.37 2.59 3.14
N HIS A 62 -12.56 1.97 3.30
CA HIS A 62 -13.80 2.68 3.64
C HIS A 62 -14.05 3.92 2.77
N ALA A 63 -13.84 3.79 1.46
CA ALA A 63 -13.92 4.86 0.45
C ALA A 63 -12.94 6.04 0.63
N ARG A 64 -11.95 5.94 1.53
CA ARG A 64 -10.91 6.93 1.76
C ARG A 64 -9.56 6.46 1.21
N VAL A 65 -8.80 7.38 0.64
CA VAL A 65 -7.41 7.13 0.26
C VAL A 65 -6.55 7.14 1.53
N THR A 66 -5.89 6.04 1.84
CA THR A 66 -5.09 5.91 3.07
C THR A 66 -3.59 5.95 2.80
N HIS A 67 -3.14 5.41 1.67
CA HIS A 67 -1.72 5.36 1.30
C HIS A 67 -1.53 5.55 -0.20
N VAL A 68 -0.33 6.00 -0.56
CA VAL A 68 0.23 5.82 -1.90
C VAL A 68 1.50 5.01 -1.75
N VAL A 69 1.61 3.95 -2.54
CA VAL A 69 2.76 3.05 -2.53
C VAL A 69 3.37 2.93 -3.92
N ARG A 70 4.68 2.68 -3.99
CA ARG A 70 5.44 2.41 -5.20
C ARG A 70 5.78 0.93 -5.26
N VAL A 71 5.58 0.29 -6.41
CA VAL A 71 6.02 -1.09 -6.64
C VAL A 71 7.56 -1.14 -6.76
N ILE A 72 8.21 -2.02 -6.00
CA ILE A 72 9.67 -2.07 -5.89
C ILE A 72 10.31 -2.90 -7.01
N ASP A 73 9.65 -3.99 -7.41
CA ASP A 73 10.13 -4.95 -8.38
C ASP A 73 9.00 -5.48 -9.29
N ASN A 74 9.38 -6.27 -10.31
CA ASN A 74 8.44 -6.94 -11.19
C ASN A 74 8.07 -8.35 -10.68
N GLU A 75 8.51 -8.74 -9.49
CA GLU A 75 8.37 -10.10 -9.00
C GLU A 75 6.99 -10.32 -8.38
N LEU A 76 6.39 -11.46 -8.70
CA LEU A 76 5.18 -11.93 -8.08
C LEU A 76 5.54 -12.98 -7.03
N TYR A 77 5.21 -12.69 -5.79
CA TYR A 77 5.44 -13.61 -4.70
C TYR A 77 4.17 -14.38 -4.36
N LYS A 78 4.34 -15.60 -3.86
CA LYS A 78 3.24 -16.47 -3.45
C LYS A 78 3.49 -17.05 -2.06
N GLU A 79 2.59 -16.79 -1.13
CA GLU A 79 2.54 -17.46 0.17
C GLU A 79 1.72 -18.75 0.03
N LEU A 80 2.40 -19.91 0.10
CA LEU A 80 1.79 -21.22 -0.14
C LEU A 80 0.80 -21.64 0.97
N THR A 81 0.95 -21.08 2.18
CA THR A 81 0.14 -21.40 3.35
C THR A 81 -1.09 -20.50 3.50
N ALA A 82 -1.19 -19.42 2.73
CA ALA A 82 -2.29 -18.47 2.81
C ALA A 82 -3.53 -19.00 2.07
N LYS A 83 -4.64 -19.14 2.81
CA LYS A 83 -5.90 -19.69 2.26
C LYS A 83 -6.58 -18.76 1.26
N GLU A 84 -6.66 -17.46 1.55
CA GLU A 84 -7.42 -16.51 0.72
C GLU A 84 -6.53 -15.50 -0.01
N PHE A 85 -5.41 -15.08 0.60
CA PHE A 85 -4.56 -13.99 0.13
C PHE A 85 -3.14 -14.44 -0.16
N SER A 86 -2.99 -15.30 -1.17
CA SER A 86 -1.74 -16.00 -1.43
C SER A 86 -0.78 -15.28 -2.37
N PHE A 87 -1.18 -14.22 -3.07
CA PHE A 87 -0.30 -13.51 -4.01
C PHE A 87 0.05 -12.11 -3.51
N TYR A 88 1.30 -11.69 -3.62
CA TYR A 88 1.70 -10.34 -3.24
C TYR A 88 2.79 -9.73 -4.11
N ARG A 89 2.89 -8.40 -4.03
CA ARG A 89 3.94 -7.58 -4.65
C ARG A 89 4.62 -6.76 -3.58
N MET A 90 5.94 -6.61 -3.66
CA MET A 90 6.67 -5.75 -2.75
C MET A 90 6.47 -4.28 -3.12
N VAL A 91 6.03 -3.50 -2.14
CA VAL A 91 5.74 -2.08 -2.31
C VAL A 91 6.37 -1.25 -1.21
N LYS A 92 6.76 -0.02 -1.56
CA LYS A 92 7.29 0.98 -0.63
C LYS A 92 6.28 2.10 -0.44
N THR A 93 5.96 2.42 0.80
CA THR A 93 5.11 3.56 1.10
C THR A 93 5.81 4.86 0.75
N VAL A 94 5.17 5.67 -0.09
CA VAL A 94 5.66 7.00 -0.47
C VAL A 94 4.81 8.12 0.14
N TRP A 95 3.57 7.80 0.55
CA TRP A 95 2.72 8.69 1.32
C TRP A 95 1.68 7.93 2.15
N ILE A 96 1.31 8.53 3.30
CA ILE A 96 0.26 8.07 4.20
C ILE A 96 -0.66 9.25 4.52
N ALA A 97 -1.97 9.01 4.54
CA ALA A 97 -2.96 9.98 4.96
C ALA A 97 -2.77 10.36 6.43
N ASN A 98 -2.76 11.66 6.72
CA ASN A 98 -2.67 12.20 8.07
C ASN A 98 -4.07 12.36 8.67
N ASP A 99 -4.84 11.28 8.74
CA ASP A 99 -6.07 11.29 9.51
C ASP A 99 -5.77 11.02 11.01
N GLY A 100 -6.61 11.57 11.90
CA GLY A 100 -6.42 11.42 13.35
C GLY A 100 -6.45 9.98 13.84
N THR A 101 -6.98 9.06 13.03
CA THR A 101 -7.07 7.62 13.30
C THR A 101 -5.77 6.88 12.95
N ILE A 102 -5.06 7.34 11.92
CA ILE A 102 -3.75 6.87 11.47
C ILE A 102 -2.61 7.49 12.30
N ARG A 103 -2.82 8.67 12.90
CA ARG A 103 -1.84 9.37 13.77
C ARG A 103 -1.33 8.55 14.96
N GLN A 104 -2.12 7.64 15.52
CA GLN A 104 -1.64 6.76 16.60
C GLN A 104 -0.55 5.77 16.14
N LEU A 105 -0.37 5.57 14.84
CA LEU A 105 0.57 4.61 14.25
C LEU A 105 1.75 5.28 13.53
N THR A 106 1.69 6.60 13.29
CA THR A 106 2.64 7.33 12.43
C THR A 106 3.58 8.29 13.14
N SER A 107 3.73 8.21 14.48
CA SER A 107 4.57 9.15 15.26
C SER A 107 6.06 9.22 14.87
N LYS A 108 6.50 8.42 13.88
CA LYS A 108 7.88 8.39 13.36
C LYS A 108 8.04 8.77 11.88
N PHE A 109 7.00 9.19 11.16
CA PHE A 109 7.11 9.47 9.73
C PHE A 109 7.18 10.96 9.40
N SER A 110 8.28 11.38 8.76
CA SER A 110 8.44 12.73 8.22
C SER A 110 7.76 12.83 6.85
N VAL A 111 6.55 13.40 6.80
CA VAL A 111 5.79 13.59 5.55
C VAL A 111 6.03 15.01 5.02
N LYS A 112 6.41 15.15 3.74
CA LYS A 112 6.62 16.45 3.10
C LYS A 112 5.28 17.14 2.78
N LYS A 113 5.12 18.37 3.27
CA LYS A 113 3.91 19.22 3.17
C LYS A 113 3.46 19.54 1.75
N SER A 114 4.37 19.51 0.76
CA SER A 114 4.05 19.81 -0.65
C SER A 114 3.15 18.77 -1.32
N PHE A 115 3.20 17.52 -0.87
CA PHE A 115 2.37 16.44 -1.40
C PHE A 115 0.86 16.64 -1.10
N PHE A 116 0.55 17.24 0.06
CA PHE A 116 -0.82 17.43 0.53
C PHE A 116 -1.67 18.26 -0.44
N ARG A 117 -1.10 19.36 -0.97
CA ARG A 117 -1.79 20.26 -1.91
C ARG A 117 -2.10 19.63 -3.28
N GLU A 118 -1.38 18.59 -3.66
CA GLU A 118 -1.51 17.96 -4.98
C GLU A 118 -2.60 16.86 -4.95
N MET A 119 -2.77 16.18 -3.82
CA MET A 119 -3.84 15.20 -3.63
C MET A 119 -5.21 15.83 -3.40
N GLU A 120 -5.29 16.97 -2.71
CA GLU A 120 -6.58 17.70 -2.53
C GLU A 120 -7.20 18.10 -3.88
N LYS A 121 -6.36 18.47 -4.86
CA LYS A 121 -6.81 18.79 -6.23
C LYS A 121 -7.38 17.61 -6.99
N LEU A 122 -6.99 16.37 -6.63
CA LEU A 122 -7.51 15.15 -7.27
C LEU A 122 -8.82 14.66 -6.63
N SER A 123 -9.26 15.28 -5.53
CA SER A 123 -10.50 14.94 -4.80
C SER A 123 -11.65 15.93 -5.02
N THR A 124 -11.50 16.89 -5.94
CA THR A 124 -12.53 17.86 -6.36
C THR A 124 -12.84 17.66 -7.83
#